data_AF-A0A6I0MPC7-F1
#
_entry.id   AF-A0A6I0MPC7-F1
#
_cell.length_a   1.000
_cell.length_b   1.000
_cell.length_c   1.000
_cell.angle_alpha   90.00
_cell.angle_beta   90.00
_cell.angle_gamma   90.00
#
_symmetry.space_group_name_H-M   'P 1'
#
loop_
_entity.id
_entity.type
_entity.pdbx_description
1 polymer ?
#
loop_
_entity_poly.entity_id
_entity_poly.type
_entity_poly.pdbx_seq_one_letter_code
_entity_poly.pdbx_strand_id
1 'polypeptide(L)'
;MMKVIILVLGFLFGACSSQVHPDKRQIRYYQEIIGLYPPDLVLGFPNKIDKRADVITHFQFPRGKYLNYIHLGLSLDDNETQSLKTELVAKAKAVYHLTDSCLMTIPYDYNNFTVVFSDSLHNCNAAHILPIPHFKRWGIDFSPDFYKDATSYVLDAKQGRFLADDNLSRSGVGLPKEWLHGYTKGVTLFKNYAIYWLEVW
;
A
#
# COMPACT_ATOMS: atom_id res chain seq x y z
N MET A 1 61.72 -12.63 23.31
CA MET A 1 60.80 -12.26 22.21
C MET A 1 59.42 -12.82 22.57
N MET A 2 58.52 -11.97 23.06
CA MET A 2 57.25 -12.38 23.66
C MET A 2 56.17 -12.43 22.56
N LYS A 3 55.62 -13.62 22.29
CA LYS A 3 54.52 -13.80 21.33
C LYS A 3 53.21 -13.37 22.01
N VAL A 4 52.69 -12.21 21.61
CA VAL A 4 51.35 -11.76 21.99
C VAL A 4 50.35 -12.54 21.14
N ILE A 5 49.55 -13.40 21.78
CA ILE A 5 48.41 -14.07 21.17
C ILE A 5 47.24 -13.10 21.27
N ILE A 6 46.87 -12.48 20.16
CA ILE A 6 45.68 -11.63 20.07
C ILE A 6 44.47 -12.56 19.90
N LEU A 7 43.70 -12.73 20.97
CA LEU A 7 42.41 -13.39 20.93
C LEU A 7 41.39 -12.42 20.32
N VAL A 8 41.06 -12.62 19.05
CA VAL A 8 39.97 -11.87 18.39
C VAL A 8 38.66 -12.49 18.87
N LEU A 9 38.02 -11.87 19.87
CA LEU A 9 36.63 -12.14 20.20
C LEU A 9 35.76 -11.62 19.04
N GLY A 10 35.32 -12.55 18.19
CA GLY A 10 34.29 -12.27 17.19
C GLY A 10 32.97 -11.96 17.89
N PHE A 11 32.61 -10.68 17.98
CA PHE A 11 31.25 -10.27 18.27
C PHE A 11 30.36 -10.68 17.09
N LEU A 12 29.68 -11.81 17.23
CA LEU A 12 28.49 -12.13 16.44
C LEU A 12 27.40 -11.13 16.84
N PHE A 13 27.34 -9.99 16.16
CA PHE A 13 26.13 -9.18 16.12
C PHE A 13 25.10 -9.95 15.29
N GLY A 14 24.46 -10.94 15.92
CA GLY A 14 23.15 -11.37 15.50
C GLY A 14 22.22 -10.18 15.73
N ALA A 15 21.93 -9.42 14.68
CA ALA A 15 20.81 -8.51 14.68
C ALA A 15 19.55 -9.38 14.83
N CYS A 16 19.16 -9.62 16.07
CA CYS A 16 17.85 -10.14 16.40
C CYS A 16 16.88 -9.04 15.94
N SER A 17 16.32 -9.20 14.74
CA SER A 17 15.27 -8.32 14.25
C SER A 17 14.11 -8.44 15.24
N SER A 18 13.99 -7.48 16.13
CA SER A 18 12.86 -7.40 17.05
C SER A 18 11.61 -7.18 16.20
N GLN A 19 10.73 -8.17 16.14
CA GLN A 19 9.39 -8.02 15.58
C GLN A 19 8.71 -6.85 16.30
N VAL A 20 8.29 -5.82 15.55
CA VAL A 20 7.66 -4.62 16.08
C VAL A 20 6.13 -4.77 16.02
N HIS A 21 5.54 -5.29 17.09
CA HIS A 21 4.09 -5.31 17.23
C HIS A 21 3.50 -3.90 17.30
N PRO A 22 2.30 -3.66 16.73
CA PRO A 22 1.68 -2.35 16.77
C PRO A 22 1.29 -2.00 18.21
N ASP A 23 1.56 -0.76 18.61
CA ASP A 23 1.15 -0.27 19.92
C ASP A 23 -0.36 0.00 19.99
N LYS A 24 -0.87 0.25 21.21
CA LYS A 24 -2.30 0.54 21.43
C LYS A 24 -2.80 1.74 20.64
N ARG A 25 -1.94 2.74 20.39
CA ARG A 25 -2.30 3.94 19.63
C ARG A 25 -2.45 3.60 18.16
N GLN A 26 -1.55 2.83 17.57
CA GLN A 26 -1.63 2.36 16.18
C GLN A 26 -2.87 1.49 15.96
N ILE A 27 -3.16 0.56 16.87
CA ILE A 27 -4.37 -0.28 16.81
C ILE A 27 -5.63 0.59 16.83
N ARG A 28 -5.71 1.55 17.78
CA ARG A 28 -6.88 2.45 17.88
C ARG A 28 -7.01 3.33 16.64
N TYR A 29 -5.91 3.91 16.19
CA TYR A 29 -5.89 4.79 15.02
C TYR A 29 -6.32 4.08 13.74
N TYR A 30 -5.90 2.82 13.58
CA TYR A 30 -6.38 1.97 12.49
C TYR A 30 -7.91 1.77 12.55
N GLN A 31 -8.44 1.39 13.72
CA GLN A 31 -9.89 1.19 13.90
C GLN A 31 -10.70 2.47 13.63
N GLU A 32 -10.21 3.61 14.09
CA GLU A 32 -10.83 4.91 13.83
C GLU A 32 -10.86 5.20 12.33
N ILE A 33 -9.71 5.08 11.64
CA ILE A 33 -9.60 5.39 10.22
C ILE A 33 -10.50 4.49 9.36
N ILE A 34 -10.47 3.16 9.54
CA ILE A 34 -11.31 2.26 8.74
C ILE A 34 -12.80 2.56 8.93
N GLY A 35 -13.19 3.00 10.13
CA GLY A 35 -14.57 3.34 10.47
C GLY A 35 -15.07 4.64 9.84
N LEU A 36 -14.16 5.48 9.30
CA LEU A 36 -14.52 6.73 8.62
C LEU A 36 -14.85 6.55 7.14
N TYR A 37 -14.47 5.41 6.56
CA TYR A 37 -14.78 5.10 5.16
C TYR A 37 -16.05 4.26 5.07
N PRO A 38 -16.82 4.38 3.97
CA PRO A 38 -17.92 3.47 3.69
C PRO A 38 -17.51 1.99 3.79
N PRO A 39 -18.33 1.12 4.42
CA PRO A 39 -17.95 -0.28 4.70
C PRO A 39 -17.57 -1.09 3.45
N ASP A 40 -18.17 -0.79 2.31
CA ASP A 40 -17.89 -1.44 1.03
C ASP A 40 -16.49 -1.08 0.49
N LEU A 41 -15.98 0.12 0.76
CA LEU A 41 -14.63 0.52 0.37
C LEU A 41 -13.55 -0.19 1.20
N VAL A 42 -13.79 -0.40 2.49
CA VAL A 42 -12.84 -1.09 3.38
C VAL A 42 -13.07 -2.60 3.47
N LEU A 43 -14.10 -3.14 2.80
CA LEU A 43 -14.31 -4.57 2.72
C LEU A 43 -13.08 -5.27 2.13
N GLY A 44 -12.56 -6.25 2.87
CA GLY A 44 -11.32 -6.97 2.55
C GLY A 44 -10.13 -6.55 3.40
N PHE A 45 -10.21 -5.42 4.12
CA PHE A 45 -9.18 -5.04 5.09
C PHE A 45 -9.27 -5.89 6.38
N PRO A 46 -8.14 -6.13 7.07
CA PRO A 46 -8.13 -6.92 8.30
C PRO A 46 -8.89 -6.23 9.44
N ASN A 47 -9.90 -6.87 10.01
CA ASN A 47 -10.66 -6.27 11.12
C ASN A 47 -9.81 -5.89 12.36
N LYS A 48 -8.62 -6.47 12.53
CA LYS A 48 -7.67 -6.14 13.60
C LYS A 48 -6.23 -6.33 13.12
N ILE A 49 -5.31 -5.60 13.74
CA ILE A 49 -3.86 -5.65 13.47
C ILE A 49 -3.03 -6.01 14.70
N ASP A 50 -3.66 -6.22 15.86
CA ASP A 50 -3.02 -6.38 17.18
C ASP A 50 -2.09 -7.61 17.31
N LYS A 51 -2.29 -8.62 16.45
CA LYS A 51 -1.47 -9.84 16.43
C LYS A 51 -0.31 -9.80 15.43
N ARG A 52 -0.06 -8.67 14.78
CA ARG A 52 0.87 -8.57 13.65
C ARG A 52 2.27 -8.19 14.13
N ALA A 53 3.28 -8.84 13.56
CA ALA A 53 4.68 -8.69 13.96
C ALA A 53 5.34 -7.43 13.41
N ASP A 54 4.87 -6.90 12.28
CA ASP A 54 5.31 -5.61 11.73
C ASP A 54 4.14 -4.94 11.02
N VAL A 55 4.01 -3.63 11.22
CA VAL A 55 2.95 -2.83 10.62
C VAL A 55 3.49 -1.52 10.05
N ILE A 56 3.20 -1.26 8.79
CA ILE A 56 3.38 0.06 8.16
C ILE A 56 2.00 0.70 8.00
N THR A 57 1.79 1.88 8.55
CA THR A 57 0.51 2.60 8.48
C THR A 57 0.69 4.01 7.92
N HIS A 58 0.07 4.31 6.78
CA HIS A 58 -0.07 5.67 6.26
C HIS A 58 -1.54 5.92 5.95
N PHE A 59 -2.16 6.83 6.70
CA PHE A 59 -3.59 7.08 6.62
C PHE A 59 -3.87 8.56 6.39
N GLN A 60 -4.77 8.85 5.47
CA GLN A 60 -5.29 10.18 5.23
C GLN A 60 -6.79 10.18 5.50
N PHE A 61 -7.20 11.08 6.40
CA PHE A 61 -8.61 11.31 6.72
C PHE A 61 -9.36 11.93 5.54
N PRO A 62 -10.62 11.49 5.26
CA PRO A 62 -11.57 12.20 4.43
C PRO A 62 -11.71 13.67 4.85
N ARG A 63 -11.19 14.60 4.04
CA ARG A 63 -11.25 16.06 4.36
C ARG A 63 -11.22 17.03 3.17
N GLY A 64 -11.48 16.57 1.94
CA GLY A 64 -11.88 17.45 0.83
C GLY A 64 -10.79 18.19 0.06
N LYS A 65 -9.53 18.00 0.44
CA LYS A 65 -8.42 18.76 -0.13
C LYS A 65 -7.47 17.90 -0.96
N TYR A 66 -7.37 16.62 -0.63
CA TYR A 66 -6.32 15.72 -1.08
C TYR A 66 -6.88 14.34 -1.38
N LEU A 67 -6.06 13.50 -2.02
CA LEU A 67 -6.31 12.08 -2.10
C LEU A 67 -6.52 11.51 -0.70
N ASN A 68 -7.62 10.79 -0.50
CA ASN A 68 -7.87 10.06 0.74
C ASN A 68 -7.35 8.64 0.58
N TYR A 69 -6.65 8.13 1.57
CA TYR A 69 -6.04 6.81 1.45
C TYR A 69 -5.89 6.09 2.78
N ILE A 70 -5.89 4.76 2.68
CA ILE A 70 -5.47 3.84 3.73
C ILE A 70 -4.38 2.97 3.12
N HIS A 71 -3.16 3.05 3.63
CA HIS A 71 -2.08 2.13 3.30
C HIS A 71 -1.68 1.35 4.55
N LEU A 72 -1.74 0.02 4.45
CA LEU A 72 -1.47 -0.89 5.56
C LEU A 72 -0.56 -2.03 5.10
N GLY A 73 0.71 -2.01 5.49
CA GLY A 73 1.62 -3.14 5.32
C GLY A 73 1.61 -4.04 6.55
N LEU A 74 1.46 -5.34 6.35
CA LEU A 74 1.47 -6.36 7.41
C LEU A 74 2.47 -7.47 7.10
N SER A 75 3.26 -7.87 8.09
CA SER A 75 4.00 -9.14 8.06
C SER A 75 3.05 -10.30 8.40
N LEU A 76 3.10 -11.34 7.57
CA LEU A 76 2.30 -12.56 7.66
C LEU A 76 3.22 -13.77 7.87
N ASP A 77 2.66 -14.85 8.45
CA ASP A 77 3.30 -16.16 8.37
C ASP A 77 3.03 -16.84 7.00
N ASP A 78 3.69 -17.98 6.75
CA ASP A 78 3.59 -18.69 5.47
C ASP A 78 2.16 -19.19 5.19
N ASN A 79 1.44 -19.65 6.22
CA ASN A 79 0.08 -20.17 6.07
C ASN A 79 -0.90 -19.03 5.76
N GLU A 80 -0.75 -17.90 6.46
CA GLU A 80 -1.51 -16.68 6.20
C GLU A 80 -1.24 -16.12 4.82
N THR A 81 0.03 -16.09 4.40
CA THR A 81 0.44 -15.63 3.06
C THR A 81 -0.21 -16.50 1.98
N GLN A 82 -0.15 -17.82 2.13
CA GLN A 82 -0.72 -18.75 1.16
C GLN A 82 -2.25 -18.67 1.11
N SER A 83 -2.91 -18.60 2.27
CA SER A 83 -4.37 -18.46 2.37
C SER A 83 -4.84 -17.17 1.71
N LEU A 84 -4.19 -16.04 2.04
CA LEU A 84 -4.49 -14.75 1.44
C LEU A 84 -4.26 -14.76 -0.07
N LYS A 85 -3.15 -15.34 -0.53
CA LYS A 85 -2.89 -15.45 -1.97
C LYS A 85 -3.99 -16.21 -2.71
N THR A 86 -4.46 -17.34 -2.16
CA THR A 86 -5.57 -18.10 -2.73
C THR A 86 -6.86 -17.27 -2.79
N GLU A 87 -7.17 -16.52 -1.75
CA GLU A 87 -8.32 -15.62 -1.72
C GLU A 87 -8.19 -14.50 -2.78
N LEU A 88 -7.03 -13.85 -2.85
CA LEU A 88 -6.79 -12.75 -3.77
C LEU A 88 -6.89 -13.21 -5.23
N VAL A 89 -6.33 -14.36 -5.58
CA VAL A 89 -6.44 -14.93 -6.93
C VAL A 89 -7.90 -15.15 -7.33
N ALA A 90 -8.75 -15.57 -6.39
CA ALA A 90 -10.16 -15.82 -6.67
C ALA A 90 -11.00 -14.53 -6.80
N LYS A 91 -10.60 -13.44 -6.14
CA LYS A 91 -11.39 -12.20 -6.02
C LYS A 91 -10.87 -11.05 -6.86
N ALA A 92 -9.60 -11.06 -7.27
CA ALA A 92 -8.99 -9.95 -7.98
C ALA A 92 -9.66 -9.71 -9.32
N LYS A 93 -9.95 -8.43 -9.60
CA LYS A 93 -10.41 -7.96 -10.92
C LYS A 93 -9.26 -7.79 -11.90
N ALA A 94 -8.06 -7.52 -11.38
CA ALA A 94 -6.83 -7.47 -12.15
C ALA A 94 -5.64 -7.89 -11.27
N VAL A 95 -4.62 -8.45 -11.92
CA VAL A 95 -3.35 -8.80 -11.28
C VAL A 95 -2.24 -8.13 -12.09
N TYR A 96 -1.38 -7.37 -11.40
CA TYR A 96 -0.31 -6.59 -12.00
C TYR A 96 1.03 -6.89 -11.34
N HIS A 97 2.09 -6.86 -12.15
CA HIS A 97 3.47 -6.77 -11.66
C HIS A 97 3.96 -5.34 -11.87
N LEU A 98 4.79 -4.83 -10.95
CA LEU A 98 5.32 -3.48 -11.06
C LEU A 98 6.30 -3.31 -12.25
N THR A 99 6.67 -4.41 -12.90
CA THR A 99 7.47 -4.49 -14.13
C THR A 99 6.62 -4.54 -15.41
N ASP A 100 5.30 -4.61 -15.30
CA ASP A 100 4.41 -4.60 -16.47
C ASP A 100 4.59 -3.30 -17.25
N SER A 101 4.58 -3.41 -18.58
CA SER A 101 4.85 -2.28 -19.48
C SER A 101 3.70 -1.27 -19.59
N CYS A 102 2.50 -1.64 -19.11
CA CYS A 102 1.27 -0.86 -19.21
C CYS A 102 0.55 -0.91 -17.86
N LEU A 103 0.76 0.14 -17.05
CA LEU A 103 0.11 0.34 -15.77
C LEU A 103 -0.54 1.72 -15.74
N MET A 104 -1.69 1.85 -15.10
CA MET A 104 -2.27 3.15 -14.77
C MET A 104 -1.95 3.44 -13.31
N THR A 105 -0.88 4.20 -13.09
CA THR A 105 -0.44 4.56 -11.74
C THR A 105 -1.00 5.92 -11.35
N ILE A 106 -1.47 6.06 -10.11
CA ILE A 106 -1.97 7.34 -9.60
C ILE A 106 -0.78 8.30 -9.46
N PRO A 107 -0.69 9.39 -10.26
CA PRO A 107 0.48 10.26 -10.31
C PRO A 107 0.46 11.29 -9.17
N TYR A 108 0.46 10.80 -7.94
CA TYR A 108 0.32 11.59 -6.72
C TYR A 108 1.54 11.43 -5.82
N ASP A 109 2.07 12.54 -5.33
CA ASP A 109 3.10 12.57 -4.29
C ASP A 109 2.44 12.64 -2.91
N TYR A 110 2.65 11.60 -2.10
CA TYR A 110 1.98 11.43 -0.81
C TYR A 110 2.65 12.23 0.32
N ASN A 111 3.89 12.69 0.11
CA ASN A 111 4.61 13.56 1.03
C ASN A 111 4.19 15.03 0.84
N ASN A 112 4.09 15.45 -0.42
CA ASN A 112 3.80 16.83 -0.79
C ASN A 112 2.32 17.10 -1.07
N PHE A 113 1.51 16.04 -1.15
CA PHE A 113 0.08 16.10 -1.46
C PHE A 113 -0.23 16.77 -2.81
N THR A 114 0.61 16.52 -3.82
CA THR A 114 0.52 17.14 -5.15
C THR A 114 0.43 16.11 -6.26
N VAL A 115 -0.27 16.48 -7.34
CA VAL A 115 -0.26 15.73 -8.59
C VAL A 115 1.05 16.01 -9.34
N VAL A 116 1.70 14.96 -9.84
CA VAL A 116 2.98 15.06 -10.53
C VAL A 116 2.83 14.66 -11.99
N PHE A 117 2.83 15.68 -12.85
CA PHE A 117 2.69 15.54 -14.30
C PHE A 117 4.02 15.38 -15.04
N SER A 118 5.14 15.70 -14.38
CA SER A 118 6.47 15.80 -15.00
C SER A 118 7.17 14.45 -15.18
N ASP A 119 6.76 13.44 -14.43
CA ASP A 119 7.33 12.12 -14.60
C ASP A 119 6.56 11.42 -15.70
N SER A 120 7.32 10.93 -16.67
CA SER A 120 6.93 10.06 -17.78
C SER A 120 6.35 8.71 -17.30
N LEU A 121 5.43 8.73 -16.34
CA LEU A 121 4.57 7.61 -16.07
C LEU A 121 3.72 7.45 -17.31
N HIS A 122 4.07 6.43 -18.10
CA HIS A 122 3.22 5.87 -19.11
C HIS A 122 1.96 5.34 -18.43
N ASN A 123 1.09 6.25 -18.00
CA ASN A 123 -0.24 5.94 -17.53
C ASN A 123 -0.96 5.37 -18.73
N CYS A 124 -1.03 4.05 -18.72
CA CYS A 124 -1.64 3.32 -19.79
C CYS A 124 -3.13 3.65 -19.78
N ASN A 125 -3.58 4.40 -20.78
CA ASN A 125 -4.98 4.82 -20.89
C ASN A 125 -5.84 3.76 -21.60
N ALA A 126 -5.43 2.50 -21.55
CA ALA A 126 -6.21 1.41 -22.11
C ALA A 126 -7.45 1.15 -21.23
N ALA A 127 -8.62 1.04 -21.84
CA ALA A 127 -9.92 1.07 -21.16
C ALA A 127 -10.15 -0.01 -20.08
N HIS A 128 -9.33 -1.07 -20.06
CA HIS A 128 -9.44 -2.18 -19.11
C HIS A 128 -8.38 -2.14 -18.00
N ILE A 129 -7.49 -1.15 -18.01
CA ILE A 129 -6.45 -1.02 -16.98
C ILE A 129 -7.05 -0.29 -15.78
N LEU A 130 -6.93 -0.90 -14.61
CA LEU A 130 -7.42 -0.34 -13.37
C LEU A 130 -6.31 0.44 -12.67
N PRO A 131 -6.64 1.56 -12.01
CA PRO A 131 -5.64 2.38 -11.35
C PRO A 131 -5.03 1.64 -10.16
N ILE A 132 -3.72 1.78 -9.99
CA ILE A 132 -3.00 1.31 -8.82
C ILE A 132 -2.19 2.45 -8.19
N PRO A 133 -1.83 2.34 -6.90
CA PRO A 133 -0.95 3.30 -6.26
C PRO A 133 0.42 3.40 -6.94
N HIS A 134 1.02 4.58 -6.86
CA HIS A 134 2.40 4.77 -7.25
C HIS A 134 3.34 4.59 -6.05
N PHE A 135 3.72 3.33 -5.77
CA PHE A 135 4.49 2.94 -4.58
C PHE A 135 5.78 3.75 -4.36
N LYS A 136 6.48 4.15 -5.44
CA LYS A 136 7.70 4.98 -5.35
C LYS A 136 7.47 6.37 -4.73
N ARG A 137 6.22 6.84 -4.69
CA ARG A 137 5.84 8.15 -4.14
C ARG A 137 5.20 8.10 -2.76
N TRP A 138 5.08 6.92 -2.16
CA TRP A 138 4.46 6.76 -0.84
C TRP A 138 5.27 7.36 0.30
N GLY A 139 6.50 7.83 0.04
CA GLY A 139 7.41 8.30 1.08
C GLY A 139 8.00 7.17 1.92
N ILE A 140 7.83 5.92 1.47
CA ILE A 140 8.43 4.71 2.03
C ILE A 140 9.41 4.15 0.99
N ASP A 141 10.63 3.88 1.42
CA ASP A 141 11.63 3.22 0.58
C ASP A 141 11.43 1.71 0.63
N PHE A 142 10.66 1.20 -0.34
CA PHE A 142 10.61 -0.23 -0.60
C PHE A 142 11.94 -0.73 -1.17
N SER A 143 12.31 -1.97 -0.85
CA SER A 143 13.55 -2.56 -1.35
C SER A 143 13.52 -2.72 -2.88
N PRO A 144 14.68 -2.76 -3.57
CA PRO A 144 14.71 -2.98 -5.01
C PRO A 144 14.00 -4.27 -5.47
N ASP A 145 14.03 -5.32 -4.65
CA ASP A 145 13.33 -6.59 -4.88
C ASP A 145 11.80 -6.41 -4.92
N PHE A 146 11.26 -5.50 -4.10
CA PHE A 146 9.81 -5.21 -4.11
C PHE A 146 9.35 -4.80 -5.50
N TYR A 147 10.09 -3.89 -6.15
CA TYR A 147 9.73 -3.42 -7.49
C TYR A 147 9.89 -4.48 -8.59
N LYS A 148 10.61 -5.57 -8.32
CA LYS A 148 10.82 -6.67 -9.27
C LYS A 148 9.82 -7.81 -9.07
N ASP A 149 9.56 -8.16 -7.81
CA ASP A 149 8.92 -9.42 -7.45
C ASP A 149 7.51 -9.23 -6.87
N ALA A 150 7.13 -8.01 -6.47
CA ALA A 150 5.83 -7.78 -5.88
C ALA A 150 4.69 -7.96 -6.90
N THR A 151 3.62 -8.63 -6.45
CA THR A 151 2.40 -8.84 -7.25
C THR A 151 1.25 -8.08 -6.61
N SER A 152 0.62 -7.19 -7.38
CA SER A 152 -0.50 -6.37 -6.96
C SER A 152 -1.82 -6.99 -7.43
N TYR A 153 -2.73 -7.24 -6.50
CA TYR A 153 -4.07 -7.78 -6.75
C TYR A 153 -5.10 -6.66 -6.54
N VAL A 154 -5.67 -6.16 -7.64
CA VAL A 154 -6.72 -5.14 -7.59
C VAL A 154 -8.04 -5.81 -7.27
N LEU A 155 -8.60 -5.51 -6.10
CA LEU A 155 -9.87 -6.09 -5.64
C LEU A 155 -11.07 -5.33 -6.20
N ASP A 156 -10.97 -4.01 -6.28
CA ASP A 156 -11.98 -3.20 -6.94
C ASP A 156 -11.41 -1.84 -7.34
N ALA A 157 -11.95 -1.26 -8.41
CA ALA A 157 -11.71 0.12 -8.79
C ALA A 157 -12.89 0.61 -9.63
N LYS A 158 -13.42 1.78 -9.30
CA LYS A 158 -14.58 2.34 -10.00
C LYS A 158 -14.47 3.85 -10.12
N GLN A 159 -14.97 4.34 -11.24
CA GLN A 159 -15.18 5.75 -11.50
C GLN A 159 -16.43 6.25 -10.77
N GLY A 160 -16.40 7.49 -10.30
CA GLY A 160 -17.53 8.14 -9.64
C GLY A 160 -17.19 8.64 -8.24
N ARG A 161 -18.22 9.11 -7.52
CA ARG A 161 -18.10 9.70 -6.19
C ARG A 161 -18.46 8.67 -5.13
N PHE A 162 -17.51 8.32 -4.28
CA PHE A 162 -17.67 7.31 -3.22
C PHE A 162 -17.43 7.87 -1.82
N LEU A 163 -17.20 9.18 -1.71
CA LEU A 163 -17.23 9.95 -0.48
C LEU A 163 -18.15 11.16 -0.69
N ALA A 164 -18.54 11.81 0.39
CA ALA A 164 -19.24 13.09 0.31
C ALA A 164 -18.39 14.14 -0.43
N ASP A 165 -19.05 15.08 -1.13
CA ASP A 165 -18.38 16.05 -2.01
C ASP A 165 -17.34 16.93 -1.28
N ASP A 166 -17.58 17.22 -0.01
CA ASP A 166 -16.67 17.95 0.89
C ASP A 166 -15.47 17.13 1.33
N ASN A 167 -15.43 15.83 1.00
CA ASN A 167 -14.34 14.91 1.29
C ASN A 167 -13.50 14.54 0.05
N LEU A 168 -13.98 14.83 -1.15
CA LEU A 168 -13.30 14.48 -2.41
C LEU A 168 -12.22 15.48 -2.81
N SER A 169 -11.24 15.03 -3.60
CA SER A 169 -10.24 15.93 -4.18
C SER A 169 -10.88 16.77 -5.27
N ARG A 170 -10.84 18.10 -5.15
CA ARG A 170 -11.45 19.01 -6.14
C ARG A 170 -10.82 18.90 -7.53
N SER A 171 -9.54 18.59 -7.59
CA SER A 171 -8.75 18.49 -8.83
C SER A 171 -8.53 17.05 -9.29
N GLY A 172 -9.15 16.07 -8.62
CA GLY A 172 -8.82 14.66 -8.79
C GLY A 172 -7.36 14.37 -8.45
N VAL A 173 -6.78 13.39 -9.14
CA VAL A 173 -5.40 12.91 -8.90
C VAL A 173 -4.52 12.90 -10.15
N GLY A 174 -4.93 13.57 -11.23
CA GLY A 174 -4.18 13.61 -12.50
C GLY A 174 -4.34 12.38 -13.39
N LEU A 175 -5.34 11.54 -13.12
CA LEU A 175 -5.79 10.49 -14.03
C LEU A 175 -6.68 11.07 -15.16
N PRO A 176 -6.97 10.28 -16.22
CA PRO A 176 -7.89 10.69 -17.28
C PRO A 176 -9.24 11.21 -16.78
N LYS A 177 -9.96 11.96 -17.61
CA LYS A 177 -11.18 12.71 -17.22
C LYS A 177 -12.28 11.82 -16.65
N GLU A 178 -12.43 10.61 -17.17
CA GLU A 178 -13.35 9.58 -16.70
C GLU A 178 -13.03 9.10 -15.28
N TRP A 179 -11.77 9.24 -14.86
CA TRP A 179 -11.26 9.00 -13.51
C TRP A 179 -11.04 10.30 -12.73
N LEU A 180 -11.77 11.38 -13.05
CA LEU A 180 -11.70 12.62 -12.26
C LEU A 180 -12.02 12.37 -10.78
N HIS A 181 -12.98 11.49 -10.53
CA HIS A 181 -13.27 10.93 -9.22
C HIS A 181 -13.34 9.41 -9.31
N GLY A 182 -12.96 8.73 -8.23
CA GLY A 182 -13.04 7.29 -8.15
C GLY A 182 -12.34 6.74 -6.94
N TYR A 183 -12.20 5.42 -6.94
CA TYR A 183 -11.34 4.75 -6.00
C TYR A 183 -10.63 3.57 -6.63
N THR A 184 -9.56 3.12 -5.97
CA THR A 184 -8.96 1.81 -6.16
C THR A 184 -8.67 1.17 -4.80
N LYS A 185 -8.82 -0.15 -4.71
CA LYS A 185 -8.42 -0.93 -3.56
C LYS A 185 -7.83 -2.27 -3.95
N GLY A 186 -6.88 -2.75 -3.17
CA GLY A 186 -6.23 -4.01 -3.42
C GLY A 186 -5.19 -4.39 -2.39
N VAL A 187 -4.46 -5.46 -2.70
CA VAL A 187 -3.40 -6.01 -1.86
C VAL A 187 -2.20 -6.41 -2.70
N THR A 188 -1.00 -6.07 -2.25
CA THR A 188 0.27 -6.38 -2.91
C THR A 188 0.99 -7.35 -2.01
N LEU A 189 1.31 -8.50 -2.58
CA LEU A 189 2.10 -9.51 -1.90
C LEU A 189 3.55 -9.39 -2.33
N PHE A 190 4.45 -9.36 -1.35
CA PHE A 190 5.88 -9.42 -1.55
C PHE A 190 6.53 -10.20 -0.41
N LYS A 191 7.13 -11.35 -0.73
CA LYS A 191 7.63 -12.30 0.27
C LYS A 191 6.48 -12.64 1.25
N ASN A 192 6.67 -12.39 2.54
CA ASN A 192 5.67 -12.61 3.58
C ASN A 192 4.93 -11.31 3.98
N TYR A 193 5.04 -10.24 3.19
CA TYR A 193 4.32 -8.98 3.43
C TYR A 193 3.07 -8.88 2.56
N ALA A 194 1.98 -8.45 3.18
CA ALA A 194 0.77 -8.02 2.51
C ALA A 194 0.58 -6.52 2.71
N ILE A 195 0.55 -5.77 1.61
CA ILE A 195 0.35 -4.32 1.61
C ILE A 195 -1.04 -4.05 1.05
N TYR A 196 -1.97 -3.65 1.91
CA TYR A 196 -3.31 -3.24 1.56
C TYR A 196 -3.30 -1.76 1.20
N TRP A 197 -4.05 -1.39 0.15
CA TRP A 197 -4.36 0.00 -0.17
C TRP A 197 -5.84 0.21 -0.45
N LEU A 198 -6.30 1.40 -0.07
CA LEU A 198 -7.52 2.03 -0.53
C LEU A 198 -7.12 3.47 -0.85
N GLU A 199 -7.48 3.95 -2.03
CA GLU A 199 -7.25 5.32 -2.46
C GLU A 199 -8.53 5.86 -3.09
N VAL A 200 -9.01 7.02 -2.63
CA VAL A 200 -10.31 7.60 -3.01
C VAL A 200 -10.15 9.10 -3.28
N TRP A 201 -10.62 9.55 -4.45
CA TRP A 201 -10.45 10.93 -4.93
C TRP A 201 -11.70 11.48 -5.60
#